data_AF-A0A3M7C5D5-F1
#
_entry.id   AF-A0A3M7C5D5-F1
#
_cell.length_a   1.000
_cell.length_b   1.000
_cell.length_c   1.000
_cell.angle_alpha   90.00
_cell.angle_beta   90.00
_cell.angle_gamma   90.00
#
_symmetry.space_group_name_H-M   'P 1'
#
loop_
_entity.id
_entity.type
_entity.pdbx_description
1 polymer ?
#
loop_
_entity_poly.entity_id
_entity_poly.type
_entity_poly.pdbx_seq_one_letter_code
_entity_poly.pdbx_strand_id
1 'polypeptide(L)'
;RSWREDSDKLTFIICSPPESPVDIVRGGVADTPQQMIGDINLFLFPPGDEVDDDGNDSEQGFEAGSAVGELELMIANPNRRREGYGRAALLAFLRYILYNWASIYAQYMGIESEGVRTGVQVVTNTIRWPKKLAYLRVRINQANEGSIHLFKSVGFRMTDAGVNFFGEVELRLADFAVADSGQFASQLSILAYERPEMDK
;
A
#
# COMPACT_ATOMS: atom_id res chain seq x y z
N ARG A 1 -10.77 -21.19 0.08
CA ARG A 1 -10.74 -19.76 0.49
C ARG A 1 -10.50 -18.95 -0.76
N SER A 2 -11.32 -17.93 -1.00
CA SER A 2 -11.10 -16.98 -2.10
C SER A 2 -10.09 -15.95 -1.63
N TRP A 3 -9.22 -15.47 -2.52
CA TRP A 3 -8.29 -14.36 -2.24
C TRP A 3 -8.99 -13.10 -1.71
N ARG A 4 -10.30 -12.99 -1.94
CA ARG A 4 -11.15 -11.87 -1.49
C ARG A 4 -11.48 -11.93 0.02
N GLU A 5 -11.25 -13.07 0.65
CA GLU A 5 -11.55 -13.33 2.06
C GLU A 5 -10.30 -13.33 2.94
N ASP A 6 -9.13 -13.06 2.36
CA ASP A 6 -7.85 -13.04 3.05
C ASP A 6 -7.73 -11.73 3.86
N SER A 7 -7.93 -11.82 5.18
CA SER A 7 -7.95 -10.66 6.09
C SER A 7 -6.60 -9.99 6.30
N ASP A 8 -5.52 -10.66 5.91
CA ASP A 8 -4.14 -10.20 5.92
C ASP A 8 -3.69 -9.59 4.59
N LYS A 9 -4.58 -9.55 3.58
CA LYS A 9 -4.25 -9.05 2.24
C LYS A 9 -5.16 -7.92 1.81
N LEU A 10 -4.57 -6.87 1.22
CA LEU A 10 -5.27 -5.80 0.53
C LEU A 10 -4.63 -5.55 -0.83
N THR A 11 -5.44 -5.43 -1.89
CA THR A 11 -4.94 -5.23 -3.26
C THR A 11 -5.63 -4.05 -3.93
N PHE A 12 -4.84 -3.18 -4.54
CA PHE A 12 -5.34 -2.26 -5.57
C PHE A 12 -4.92 -2.77 -6.95
N ILE A 13 -5.89 -2.88 -7.85
CA ILE A 13 -5.61 -3.05 -9.28
C ILE A 13 -5.38 -1.67 -9.89
N ILE A 14 -4.26 -1.52 -10.59
CA ILE A 14 -3.86 -0.26 -11.22
C ILE A 14 -4.35 -0.29 -12.66
N CYS A 15 -5.28 0.59 -12.99
CA CYS A 15 -5.74 0.80 -14.35
C CYS A 15 -5.08 2.03 -14.98
N SER A 16 -5.07 2.08 -16.31
CA SER A 16 -4.71 3.29 -17.04
C SER A 16 -5.70 4.41 -16.73
N PRO A 17 -5.26 5.67 -16.68
CA PRO A 17 -6.17 6.79 -16.52
C PRO A 17 -7.09 6.91 -17.75
N PRO A 18 -8.30 7.47 -17.57
CA PRO A 18 -9.16 7.80 -18.69
C PRO A 18 -8.50 8.86 -19.61
N GLU A 19 -8.79 8.81 -20.91
CA GLU A 19 -8.20 9.72 -21.91
C GLU A 19 -8.59 11.20 -21.70
N SER A 20 -9.68 11.44 -20.96
CA SER A 20 -10.14 12.77 -20.57
C SER A 20 -10.59 12.77 -19.10
N PRO A 21 -10.59 13.93 -18.42
CA PRO A 21 -11.12 14.03 -17.07
C PRO A 21 -12.58 13.58 -16.99
N VAL A 22 -12.89 12.74 -16.01
CA VAL A 22 -14.25 12.25 -15.74
C VAL A 22 -14.55 12.37 -14.25
N ASP A 23 -15.82 12.60 -13.91
CA ASP A 23 -16.28 12.61 -12.52
C ASP A 23 -16.71 11.21 -12.04
N ILE A 24 -17.03 10.32 -13.00
CA ILE A 24 -17.52 8.96 -12.76
C ILE A 24 -16.71 7.97 -13.59
N VAL A 25 -16.22 6.93 -12.94
CA VAL A 25 -15.55 5.78 -13.54
C VAL A 25 -16.56 4.65 -13.71
N ARG A 26 -16.72 4.16 -14.95
CA ARG A 26 -17.62 3.03 -15.25
C ARG A 26 -16.88 1.71 -15.19
N GLY A 27 -17.38 0.80 -14.36
CA GLY A 27 -16.95 -0.59 -14.36
C GLY A 27 -17.36 -1.31 -15.64
N GLY A 28 -16.57 -2.29 -16.04
CA GLY A 28 -16.64 -2.92 -17.37
C GLY A 28 -16.01 -2.08 -18.49
N VAL A 29 -15.54 -0.85 -18.21
CA VAL A 29 -14.87 0.02 -19.18
C VAL A 29 -13.47 0.39 -18.69
N ALA A 30 -13.38 1.07 -17.54
CA ALA A 30 -12.11 1.55 -16.98
C ALA A 30 -11.28 0.44 -16.32
N ASP A 31 -11.89 -0.69 -16.00
CA ASP A 31 -11.29 -1.86 -15.36
C ASP A 31 -11.37 -3.11 -16.24
N THR A 32 -11.45 -2.92 -17.57
CA THR A 32 -11.26 -4.03 -18.51
C THR A 32 -9.83 -4.58 -18.41
N PRO A 33 -9.58 -5.86 -18.74
CA PRO A 33 -8.25 -6.45 -18.70
C PRO A 33 -7.19 -5.66 -19.48
N GLN A 34 -7.59 -4.97 -20.57
CA GLN A 34 -6.70 -4.15 -21.38
C GLN A 34 -6.30 -2.84 -20.68
N GLN A 35 -7.13 -2.34 -19.75
CA GLN A 35 -6.85 -1.15 -18.97
C GLN A 35 -6.03 -1.45 -17.71
N MET A 36 -6.04 -2.70 -17.21
CA MET A 36 -5.23 -3.13 -16.08
C MET A 36 -3.73 -3.16 -16.44
N ILE A 37 -2.94 -2.29 -15.81
CA ILE A 37 -1.51 -2.12 -16.09
C ILE A 37 -0.61 -2.61 -14.96
N GLY A 38 -1.18 -3.01 -13.84
CA GLY A 38 -0.44 -3.49 -12.68
C GLY A 38 -1.31 -3.64 -11.44
N ASP A 39 -0.66 -3.87 -10.33
CA ASP A 39 -1.28 -4.00 -9.02
C ASP A 39 -0.31 -3.58 -7.92
N ILE A 40 -0.87 -3.24 -6.76
CA ILE A 40 -0.11 -3.10 -5.52
C ILE A 40 -0.84 -3.84 -4.41
N ASN A 41 -0.08 -4.65 -3.69
CA ASN A 41 -0.55 -5.50 -2.61
C ASN A 41 0.03 -5.01 -1.28
N LEU A 42 -0.72 -5.23 -0.20
CA LEU A 42 -0.30 -5.16 1.18
C LEU A 42 -0.54 -6.54 1.79
N PHE A 43 0.47 -7.08 2.47
CA PHE A 43 0.40 -8.29 3.29
C PHE A 43 0.71 -7.94 4.74
N LEU A 44 -0.04 -8.51 5.69
CA LEU A 44 0.07 -8.20 7.11
C LEU A 44 0.64 -9.36 7.92
N PHE A 45 1.63 -9.07 8.75
CA PHE A 45 2.33 -10.04 9.59
C PHE A 45 2.41 -9.55 11.04
N PRO A 46 2.41 -10.46 12.02
CA PRO A 46 2.89 -10.15 13.36
C PRO A 46 4.38 -9.72 13.28
N PRO A 47 4.81 -8.75 14.10
CA PRO A 47 6.24 -8.50 14.32
C PRO A 47 6.91 -9.79 14.80
N GLY A 48 8.03 -10.17 14.19
CA GLY A 48 8.79 -11.37 14.57
C GLY A 48 8.40 -12.68 13.93
N ASP A 49 7.41 -12.70 13.03
CA ASP A 49 7.14 -13.88 12.19
C ASP A 49 8.16 -14.04 11.03
N GLU A 50 9.23 -13.24 11.02
CA GLU A 50 10.31 -13.35 10.05
C GLU A 50 11.34 -14.38 10.51
N VAL A 51 11.40 -15.49 9.77
CA VAL A 51 12.48 -16.47 9.86
C VAL A 51 13.68 -15.95 9.06
N ASP A 52 14.28 -14.84 9.47
CA ASP A 52 15.58 -14.42 8.93
C ASP A 52 16.70 -14.97 9.84
N ASP A 53 17.60 -15.75 9.22
CA ASP A 53 18.67 -16.59 9.80
C ASP A 53 19.74 -15.82 10.57
N ASP A 54 19.73 -14.49 10.48
CA ASP A 54 20.66 -13.62 11.19
C ASP A 54 19.92 -12.92 12.33
N GLY A 55 19.78 -13.65 13.44
CA GLY A 55 19.04 -13.29 14.66
C GLY A 55 19.58 -12.08 15.41
N ASN A 56 19.70 -10.94 14.75
CA ASN A 56 20.11 -9.70 15.37
C ASN A 56 19.61 -8.51 14.56
N ASP A 57 18.36 -8.09 14.79
CA ASP A 57 18.05 -6.67 14.96
C ASP A 57 16.65 -6.44 15.55
N SER A 58 16.63 -6.19 16.86
CA SER A 58 15.78 -5.16 17.49
C SER A 58 14.25 -5.29 17.45
N GLU A 59 13.68 -6.47 17.73
CA GLU A 59 12.21 -6.60 17.87
C GLU A 59 11.66 -6.33 19.28
N GLN A 60 12.50 -5.80 20.18
CA GLN A 60 12.06 -5.36 21.50
C GLN A 60 11.62 -3.89 21.43
N GLY A 61 10.34 -3.64 21.11
CA GLY A 61 9.84 -2.26 21.17
C GLY A 61 8.43 -2.01 20.65
N PHE A 62 7.87 -2.92 19.85
CA PHE A 62 6.50 -2.77 19.37
C PHE A 62 5.50 -3.24 20.41
N GLU A 63 4.37 -2.53 20.53
CA GLU A 63 3.31 -2.96 21.42
C GLU A 63 2.77 -4.34 21.00
N ALA A 64 2.41 -5.18 21.97
CA ALA A 64 1.78 -6.47 21.71
C ALA A 64 0.59 -6.32 20.75
N GLY A 65 0.51 -7.23 19.77
CA GLY A 65 -0.50 -7.23 18.72
C GLY A 65 -0.27 -6.19 17.61
N SER A 66 0.87 -5.49 17.55
CA SER A 66 1.19 -4.67 16.36
C SER A 66 1.26 -5.54 15.10
N ALA A 67 1.25 -4.91 13.93
CA ALA A 67 1.39 -5.56 12.63
C ALA A 67 2.47 -4.87 11.79
N VAL A 68 3.19 -5.65 11.00
CA VAL A 68 4.06 -5.22 9.91
C VAL A 68 3.31 -5.33 8.59
N GLY A 69 3.41 -4.34 7.73
CA GLY A 69 2.81 -4.37 6.39
C GLY A 69 3.85 -4.46 5.29
N GLU A 70 3.89 -5.56 4.54
CA GLU A 70 4.75 -5.70 3.37
C GLU A 70 4.02 -5.25 2.10
N LEU A 71 4.65 -4.39 1.30
CA LEU A 71 4.10 -3.93 0.03
C LEU A 71 4.78 -4.62 -1.16
N GLU A 72 3.97 -5.05 -2.11
CA GLU A 72 4.44 -5.54 -3.42
C GLU A 72 3.80 -4.73 -4.53
N LEU A 73 4.61 -4.04 -5.34
CA LEU A 73 4.15 -3.22 -6.46
C LEU A 73 4.64 -3.80 -7.79
N MET A 74 3.72 -4.06 -8.71
CA MET A 74 4.03 -4.49 -10.07
C MET A 74 3.39 -3.55 -11.10
N ILE A 75 4.19 -3.12 -12.07
CA ILE A 75 3.69 -2.51 -13.32
C ILE A 75 4.02 -3.50 -14.45
N ALA A 76 2.97 -4.14 -14.96
CA ALA A 76 3.04 -5.28 -15.86
C ALA A 76 3.62 -4.91 -17.22
N ASN A 77 3.28 -3.73 -17.77
CA ASN A 77 3.76 -3.31 -19.08
C ASN A 77 5.12 -2.58 -18.98
N PRO A 78 6.22 -3.15 -19.50
CA PRO A 78 7.54 -2.51 -19.45
C PRO A 78 7.61 -1.17 -20.18
N ASN A 79 6.82 -1.00 -21.24
CA ASN A 79 6.78 0.23 -22.04
C ASN A 79 6.10 1.39 -21.32
N ARG A 80 5.31 1.09 -20.28
CA ARG A 80 4.64 2.09 -19.43
C ARG A 80 5.41 2.38 -18.15
N ARG A 81 6.61 1.81 -17.98
CA ARG A 81 7.49 2.13 -16.86
C ARG A 81 8.07 3.52 -17.04
N ARG A 82 8.35 4.18 -15.92
CA ARG A 82 8.87 5.57 -15.87
C ARG A 82 7.89 6.65 -16.36
N GLU A 83 6.62 6.33 -16.54
CA GLU A 83 5.54 7.32 -16.77
C GLU A 83 4.89 7.81 -15.46
N GLY A 84 5.37 7.36 -14.30
CA GLY A 84 4.87 7.79 -12.99
C GLY A 84 3.74 6.96 -12.40
N TYR A 85 3.16 5.98 -13.13
CA TYR A 85 2.08 5.13 -12.61
C TYR A 85 2.43 4.43 -11.29
N GLY A 86 3.64 3.84 -11.18
CA GLY A 86 4.06 3.19 -9.95
C GLY A 86 4.12 4.14 -8.75
N ARG A 87 4.56 5.38 -8.96
CA ARG A 87 4.56 6.41 -7.92
C ARG A 87 3.15 6.85 -7.54
N ALA A 88 2.29 7.07 -8.53
CA ALA A 88 0.90 7.46 -8.29
C ALA A 88 0.14 6.37 -7.51
N ALA A 89 0.29 5.10 -7.93
CA ALA A 89 -0.31 3.95 -7.25
C ALA A 89 0.21 3.80 -5.82
N LEU A 90 1.52 3.85 -5.61
CA LEU A 90 2.13 3.76 -4.29
C LEU A 90 1.61 4.85 -3.34
N LEU A 91 1.58 6.10 -3.80
CA LEU A 91 1.12 7.21 -2.97
C LEU A 91 -0.38 7.12 -2.66
N ALA A 92 -1.21 6.73 -3.63
CA ALA A 92 -2.64 6.50 -3.41
C ALA A 92 -2.88 5.37 -2.42
N PHE A 93 -2.12 4.29 -2.53
CA PHE A 93 -2.21 3.12 -1.65
C PHE A 93 -1.76 3.43 -0.22
N LEU A 94 -0.62 4.11 -0.04
CA LEU A 94 -0.15 4.57 1.28
C LEU A 94 -1.19 5.46 1.95
N ARG A 95 -1.79 6.41 1.21
CA ARG A 95 -2.86 7.26 1.75
C ARG A 95 -4.06 6.41 2.18
N TYR A 96 -4.49 5.47 1.37
CA TYR A 96 -5.61 4.59 1.70
C TYR A 96 -5.32 3.76 2.96
N ILE A 97 -4.14 3.15 3.05
CA ILE A 97 -3.71 2.35 4.21
C ILE A 97 -3.74 3.20 5.47
N LEU A 98 -3.04 4.34 5.48
CA LEU A 98 -2.91 5.17 6.67
C LEU A 98 -4.26 5.76 7.10
N TYR A 99 -5.13 6.10 6.15
CA TYR A 99 -6.46 6.63 6.43
C TYR A 99 -7.43 5.58 6.95
N ASN A 100 -7.37 4.35 6.43
CA ASN A 100 -8.29 3.27 6.78
C ASN A 100 -7.68 2.24 7.73
N TRP A 101 -6.53 2.53 8.32
CA TRP A 101 -5.74 1.55 9.09
C TRP A 101 -6.56 0.86 10.18
N ALA A 102 -7.37 1.62 10.93
CA ALA A 102 -8.18 1.05 12.01
C ALA A 102 -9.10 -0.08 11.51
N SER A 103 -9.72 0.09 10.34
CA SER A 103 -10.60 -0.92 9.73
C SER A 103 -9.82 -2.07 9.08
N ILE A 104 -8.66 -1.78 8.47
CA ILE A 104 -7.76 -2.80 7.91
C ILE A 104 -7.26 -3.71 9.04
N TYR A 105 -6.74 -3.12 10.11
CA TYR A 105 -6.21 -3.82 11.26
C TYR A 105 -7.29 -4.59 12.04
N ALA A 106 -8.50 -4.04 12.20
CA ALA A 106 -9.61 -4.78 12.82
C ALA A 106 -9.96 -6.06 12.05
N GLN A 107 -10.01 -6.00 10.72
CA GLN A 107 -10.24 -7.17 9.87
C GLN A 107 -9.10 -8.18 10.02
N TYR A 108 -7.84 -7.72 9.98
CA TYR A 108 -6.68 -8.56 10.19
C TYR A 108 -6.72 -9.32 11.53
N MET A 109 -7.14 -8.66 12.59
CA MET A 109 -7.27 -9.26 13.93
C MET A 109 -8.54 -10.11 14.11
N GLY A 110 -9.40 -10.23 13.10
CA GLY A 110 -10.67 -10.96 13.19
C GLY A 110 -11.68 -10.30 14.15
N ILE A 111 -11.57 -8.99 14.38
CA ILE A 111 -12.48 -8.25 15.26
C ILE A 111 -13.72 -7.86 14.45
N GLU A 112 -14.90 -8.33 14.89
CA GLU A 112 -16.16 -8.00 14.23
C GLU A 112 -16.42 -6.49 14.22
N SER A 113 -16.63 -5.95 13.03
CA SER A 113 -16.78 -4.51 12.74
C SER A 113 -18.13 -3.92 13.18
N GLU A 114 -18.79 -4.43 14.22
CA GLU A 114 -20.00 -3.80 14.75
C GLU A 114 -19.64 -2.46 15.41
N GLY A 115 -19.73 -1.37 14.64
CA GLY A 115 -19.57 -0.02 15.15
C GLY A 115 -18.19 0.60 14.97
N VAL A 116 -17.25 -0.02 14.23
CA VAL A 116 -16.07 0.69 13.71
C VAL A 116 -16.59 1.64 12.65
N ARG A 117 -17.01 2.84 13.09
CA ARG A 117 -17.38 3.93 12.20
C ARG A 117 -16.22 4.10 11.22
N THR A 118 -16.50 3.90 9.94
CA THR A 118 -15.73 4.45 8.82
C THR A 118 -15.88 5.97 8.88
N GLY A 119 -15.28 6.55 9.90
CA GLY A 119 -15.49 7.90 10.36
C GLY A 119 -14.48 8.79 9.69
N VAL A 120 -14.86 9.27 8.51
CA VAL A 120 -14.36 10.52 7.94
C VAL A 120 -14.39 11.59 9.04
N GLN A 121 -13.24 11.84 9.65
CA GLN A 121 -12.97 13.08 10.36
C GLN A 121 -11.77 13.73 9.70
N VAL A 122 -12.06 14.35 8.56
CA VAL A 122 -11.25 15.46 8.04
C VAL A 122 -11.32 16.56 9.09
N VAL A 123 -10.39 16.54 10.04
CA VAL A 123 -10.19 17.66 10.96
C VAL A 123 -8.83 18.32 10.67
N THR A 124 -7.88 17.60 10.06
CA THR A 124 -6.64 18.18 9.54
C THR A 124 -6.13 17.38 8.32
N ASN A 125 -5.49 18.04 7.34
CA ASN A 125 -4.78 17.39 6.23
C ASN A 125 -3.53 16.60 6.68
N THR A 126 -3.35 16.37 7.99
CA THR A 126 -2.16 15.77 8.57
C THR A 126 -2.43 14.31 8.90
N ILE A 127 -1.92 13.41 8.05
CA ILE A 127 -1.91 11.97 8.33
C ILE A 127 -0.83 11.73 9.40
N ARG A 128 -1.22 11.09 10.51
CA ARG A 128 -0.28 10.61 11.55
C ARG A 128 -0.03 9.12 11.35
N TRP A 129 1.13 8.65 11.82
CA TRP A 129 1.41 7.22 11.84
C TRP A 129 0.39 6.48 12.73
N PRO A 130 -0.29 5.42 12.23
CA PRO A 130 -1.30 4.71 12.99
C PRO A 130 -0.74 3.93 14.18
N LYS A 131 -1.53 3.81 15.26
CA LYS A 131 -1.22 2.85 16.33
C LYS A 131 -1.29 1.42 15.79
N LYS A 132 -0.52 0.51 16.38
CA LYS A 132 -0.43 -0.92 16.00
C LYS A 132 0.10 -1.18 14.59
N LEU A 133 0.43 -0.18 13.79
CA LEU A 133 1.27 -0.36 12.61
C LEU A 133 2.72 -0.16 13.04
N ALA A 134 3.53 -1.23 13.03
CA ALA A 134 4.94 -1.16 13.40
C ALA A 134 5.73 -0.38 12.34
N TYR A 135 5.70 -0.87 11.10
CA TYR A 135 6.26 -0.25 9.92
C TYR A 135 5.61 -0.85 8.66
N LEU A 136 5.73 -0.15 7.54
CA LEU A 136 5.57 -0.73 6.22
C LEU A 136 6.96 -1.11 5.68
N ARG A 137 7.07 -2.22 4.97
CA ARG A 137 8.32 -2.65 4.33
C ARG A 137 8.14 -3.02 2.88
N VAL A 138 9.26 -3.08 2.17
CA VAL A 138 9.39 -3.69 0.86
C VAL A 138 10.68 -4.47 0.77
N ARG A 139 10.64 -5.62 0.09
CA ARG A 139 11.80 -6.41 -0.28
C ARG A 139 11.99 -6.31 -1.78
N ILE A 140 13.18 -5.89 -2.19
CA ILE A 140 13.46 -5.57 -3.58
C ILE A 140 14.81 -6.17 -3.94
N ASN A 141 14.87 -6.91 -5.05
CA ASN A 141 16.15 -7.36 -5.60
C ASN A 141 17.13 -6.18 -5.71
N GLN A 142 18.34 -6.33 -5.19
CA GLN A 142 19.33 -5.25 -5.07
C GLN A 142 19.69 -4.59 -6.42
N ALA A 143 19.55 -5.31 -7.53
CA ALA A 143 19.81 -4.80 -8.87
C ALA A 143 18.65 -3.94 -9.44
N ASN A 144 17.49 -3.92 -8.79
CA ASN A 144 16.32 -3.15 -9.21
C ASN A 144 16.38 -1.72 -8.65
N GLU A 145 17.38 -0.96 -9.11
CA GLU A 145 17.63 0.42 -8.69
C GLU A 145 16.40 1.34 -8.88
N GLY A 146 15.61 1.10 -9.93
CA GLY A 146 14.41 1.88 -10.22
C GLY A 146 13.35 1.78 -9.13
N SER A 147 13.11 0.56 -8.62
CA SER A 147 12.14 0.35 -7.54
C SER A 147 12.70 0.83 -6.21
N ILE A 148 13.99 0.63 -5.94
CA ILE A 148 14.67 1.17 -4.76
C ILE A 148 14.55 2.70 -4.72
N HIS A 149 14.83 3.38 -5.84
CA HIS A 149 14.69 4.83 -5.95
C HIS A 149 13.23 5.28 -5.76
N LEU A 150 12.27 4.55 -6.34
CA LEU A 150 10.84 4.83 -6.18
C LEU A 150 10.43 4.82 -4.70
N PHE A 151 10.74 3.76 -3.96
CA PHE A 151 10.36 3.68 -2.54
C PHE A 151 11.11 4.70 -1.68
N LYS A 152 12.41 4.94 -1.93
CA LYS A 152 13.15 6.02 -1.26
C LYS A 152 12.52 7.40 -1.50
N SER A 153 12.02 7.65 -2.71
CA SER A 153 11.38 8.93 -3.07
C SER A 153 10.02 9.18 -2.38
N VAL A 154 9.48 8.19 -1.66
CA VAL A 154 8.28 8.37 -0.79
C VAL A 154 8.61 8.22 0.70
N GLY A 155 9.90 8.15 1.06
CA GLY A 155 10.37 8.16 2.45
C GLY A 155 10.82 6.81 3.02
N PHE A 156 10.75 5.71 2.26
CA PHE A 156 11.29 4.44 2.72
C PHE A 156 12.81 4.53 2.88
N ARG A 157 13.34 3.99 3.97
CA ARG A 157 14.77 3.99 4.30
C ARG A 157 15.30 2.57 4.24
N MET A 158 16.53 2.41 3.73
CA MET A 158 17.22 1.12 3.75
C MET A 158 17.46 0.69 5.18
N THR A 159 17.30 -0.60 5.46
CA THR A 159 17.70 -1.19 6.74
C THR A 159 19.20 -1.50 6.75
N ASP A 160 19.76 -1.70 7.94
CA ASP A 160 21.17 -2.09 8.11
C ASP A 160 21.41 -3.59 7.92
N ALA A 161 20.35 -4.39 7.72
CA ALA A 161 20.40 -5.84 7.50
C ALA A 161 21.12 -6.25 6.20
N GLY A 162 21.30 -5.30 5.27
CA GLY A 162 22.00 -5.57 4.01
C GLY A 162 21.18 -6.40 3.03
N VAL A 163 21.85 -7.30 2.30
CA VAL A 163 21.27 -8.11 1.23
C VAL A 163 21.02 -9.51 1.76
N ASN A 164 19.79 -10.00 1.66
CA ASN A 164 19.42 -11.34 2.12
C ASN A 164 19.94 -12.45 1.17
N PHE A 165 19.73 -13.72 1.55
CA PHE A 165 20.13 -14.89 0.74
C PHE A 165 19.55 -14.89 -0.69
N PHE A 166 18.41 -14.23 -0.91
CA PHE A 166 17.74 -14.10 -2.21
C PHE A 166 18.26 -12.92 -3.05
N GLY A 167 19.24 -12.16 -2.56
CA GLY A 167 19.77 -10.99 -3.26
C GLY A 167 18.87 -9.76 -3.14
N GLU A 168 18.02 -9.70 -2.12
CA GLU A 168 17.07 -8.61 -1.89
C GLU A 168 17.51 -7.72 -0.74
N VAL A 169 17.20 -6.43 -0.85
CA VAL A 169 17.35 -5.45 0.21
C VAL A 169 15.98 -5.11 0.80
N GLU A 170 15.95 -4.84 2.10
CA GLU A 170 14.74 -4.40 2.79
C GLU A 170 14.76 -2.88 3.02
N LEU A 171 13.68 -2.21 2.65
CA LEU A 171 13.43 -0.82 3.01
C LEU A 171 12.19 -0.72 3.89
N ARG A 172 12.23 0.14 4.91
CA ARG A 172 11.14 0.38 5.87
C ARG A 172 10.64 1.82 5.84
N LEU A 173 9.36 1.99 6.09
CA LEU A 173 8.70 3.25 6.39
C LEU A 173 8.03 3.10 7.75
N ALA A 174 8.49 3.85 8.76
CA ALA A 174 7.97 3.82 10.13
C ALA A 174 7.45 5.19 10.59
N ASP A 175 7.74 6.24 9.80
CA ASP A 175 7.21 7.57 9.96
C ASP A 175 6.73 8.06 8.59
N PHE A 176 5.50 8.57 8.53
CA PHE A 176 5.02 9.25 7.33
C PHE A 176 4.88 10.74 7.64
N ALA A 177 6.03 11.40 7.81
CA ALA A 177 6.09 12.84 7.85
C ALA A 177 5.91 13.36 6.42
N VAL A 178 4.65 13.54 6.01
CA VAL A 178 4.36 14.14 4.71
C VAL A 178 4.64 15.64 4.83
N ALA A 179 5.90 16.02 4.67
CA ALA A 179 6.30 17.41 4.46
C ALA A 179 5.54 18.03 3.25
N ASP A 180 4.92 17.18 2.42
CA ASP A 180 4.20 17.53 1.21
C ASP A 180 2.68 17.23 1.24
N SER A 181 2.10 17.03 2.44
CA SER A 181 0.68 16.67 2.61
C SER A 181 -0.27 17.68 1.96
N GLY A 182 0.15 18.96 1.88
CA GLY A 182 -0.59 20.02 1.20
C GLY A 182 -0.62 19.88 -0.32
N GLN A 183 0.51 19.57 -0.98
CA GLN A 183 0.53 19.41 -2.44
C GLN A 183 -0.04 18.05 -2.86
N PHE A 184 0.27 16.98 -2.12
CA PHE A 184 -0.19 15.64 -2.49
C PHE A 184 -1.71 15.44 -2.31
N ALA A 185 -2.30 15.91 -1.19
CA ALA A 185 -3.74 15.80 -0.99
C ALA A 185 -4.54 16.61 -2.02
N SER A 186 -3.95 17.67 -2.58
CA SER A 186 -4.57 18.48 -3.64
C SER A 186 -4.58 17.79 -5.02
N GLN A 187 -3.80 16.71 -5.20
CA GLN A 187 -3.64 16.03 -6.48
C GLN A 187 -4.37 14.67 -6.56
N LEU A 188 -4.94 14.19 -5.46
CA LEU A 188 -5.67 12.93 -5.42
C LEU A 188 -7.18 13.17 -5.36
N SER A 189 -7.88 12.75 -6.40
CA SER A 189 -9.34 12.79 -6.48
C SER A 189 -9.91 11.38 -6.36
N ILE A 190 -10.88 11.21 -5.46
CA ILE A 190 -11.69 9.98 -5.40
C ILE A 190 -12.90 10.22 -6.30
N LEU A 191 -13.00 9.44 -7.36
CA LEU A 191 -14.11 9.50 -8.32
C LEU A 191 -15.21 8.52 -7.92
N ALA A 192 -16.45 8.81 -8.30
CA ALA A 192 -17.54 7.85 -8.13
C ALA A 192 -17.32 6.65 -9.07
N TYR A 193 -17.58 5.44 -8.57
CA TYR A 193 -17.49 4.21 -9.39
C TYR A 193 -18.90 3.66 -9.63
N GLU A 194 -19.31 3.63 -10.90
CA GLU A 194 -20.56 3.03 -11.37
C GLU A 194 -20.30 1.55 -11.68
N ARG A 195 -20.91 0.65 -10.91
CA ARG A 195 -20.76 -0.79 -11.13
C ARG A 195 -21.35 -1.19 -12.48
N PRO A 196 -20.75 -2.16 -13.19
CA PRO A 196 -21.36 -2.67 -14.42
C PRO A 196 -22.73 -3.28 -14.10
N GLU A 197 -23.70 -3.07 -14.98
CA GLU A 197 -24.95 -3.82 -14.93
C GLU A 197 -24.61 -5.30 -15.09
N MET A 198 -24.90 -6.10 -14.07
CA MET A 198 -24.82 -7.55 -14.18
C MET A 198 -25.98 -7.98 -15.06
N ASP A 199 -25.71 -8.52 -16.25
CA ASP A 199 -26.73 -9.23 -17.03
C ASP A 199 -27.36 -10.29 -16.10
N LYS A 200 -28.68 -10.18 -15.91
CA LYS A 200 -29.47 -11.06 -15.04
C LYS A 200 -29.57 -12.47 -15.59
#